data_AF-A0A811L561-F1
#
_entry.id   AF-A0A811L561-F1
#
_cell.length_a   1.000
_cell.length_b   1.000
_cell.length_c   1.000
_cell.angle_alpha   90.00
_cell.angle_beta   90.00
_cell.angle_gamma   90.00
#
_symmetry.space_group_name_H-M   'P 1'
#
loop_
_entity.id
_entity.type
_entity.pdbx_description
1 polymer ?
#
loop_
_entity_poly.entity_id
_entity_poly.type
_entity_poly.pdbx_seq_one_letter_code
_entity_poly.pdbx_strand_id
1 'polypeptide(L)'
;MDYFRGWVAITMIQQLGILVRISVDSESLQIAFFKSTISRKAARPYVSLFLVFTIQQLMLKLALQFDIKNKTLNFIHVVFSIVTLVFFVLETFLYQYFELTNSSMIQMGFNLISVIFTLIMWPKLKEEESVEEHRPRRVIAKHFMETQVRGFNTTDVPQEPKKTK
;
A
#
# COMPACT_ATOMS: atom_id res chain seq x y z
N MET A 1 10.58 4.86 6.89
CA MET A 1 9.73 4.20 5.89
C MET A 1 10.41 2.98 5.27
N ASP A 2 11.74 2.91 5.24
CA ASP A 2 12.48 1.85 4.54
C ASP A 2 12.27 0.46 5.14
N TYR A 3 12.11 0.35 6.46
CA TYR A 3 11.75 -0.91 7.12
C TYR A 3 10.37 -1.45 6.68
N PHE A 4 9.40 -0.55 6.43
CA PHE A 4 8.07 -0.93 5.96
C PHE A 4 8.11 -1.38 4.49
N ARG A 5 8.88 -0.69 3.64
CA ARG A 5 9.18 -1.13 2.26
C ARG A 5 9.88 -2.49 2.23
N GLY A 6 10.87 -2.70 3.11
CA GLY A 6 11.59 -3.97 3.23
C GLY A 6 10.66 -5.10 3.65
N TRP A 7 9.77 -4.85 4.63
CA TRP A 7 8.77 -5.82 5.05
C TRP A 7 7.80 -6.19 3.91
N VAL A 8 7.24 -5.20 3.21
CA VAL A 8 6.36 -5.43 2.06
C VAL A 8 7.08 -6.28 1.00
N ALA A 9 8.33 -5.96 0.67
CA ALA A 9 9.13 -6.72 -0.30
C ALA A 9 9.34 -8.19 0.12
N ILE A 10 9.66 -8.47 1.39
CA ILE A 10 9.78 -9.85 1.91
C ILE A 10 8.47 -10.61 1.69
N THR A 11 7.34 -9.99 2.05
CA THR A 11 6.03 -10.64 1.91
C THR A 11 5.60 -10.82 0.44
N MET A 12 6.14 -10.02 -0.48
CA MET A 12 5.96 -10.22 -1.93
C MET A 12 6.73 -11.43 -2.43
N ILE A 13 7.99 -11.62 -2.00
CA ILE A 13 8.79 -12.81 -2.35
C ILE A 13 8.08 -14.09 -1.88
N GLN A 14 7.53 -14.08 -0.66
CA GLN A 14 6.74 -15.18 -0.15
C GLN A 14 5.51 -15.47 -1.05
N GLN A 15 4.78 -14.44 -1.48
CA GLN A 15 3.63 -14.60 -2.38
C GLN A 15 4.03 -15.13 -3.76
N LEU A 16 5.16 -14.68 -4.31
CA LEU A 16 5.71 -15.22 -5.54
C LEU A 16 6.03 -16.72 -5.40
N GLY A 17 6.60 -17.15 -4.27
CA GLY A 17 6.83 -18.57 -3.99
C GLY A 17 5.54 -19.40 -3.99
N ILE A 18 4.46 -18.86 -3.41
CA ILE A 18 3.14 -19.49 -3.42
C ILE A 18 2.58 -19.58 -4.85
N LEU A 19 2.68 -18.52 -5.65
CA LEU A 19 2.23 -18.51 -7.05
C LEU A 19 2.98 -19.54 -7.89
N VAL A 20 4.30 -19.63 -7.74
CA VAL A 20 5.12 -20.64 -8.42
C VAL A 20 4.66 -22.03 -8.02
N ARG A 21 4.45 -22.28 -6.71
CA ARG A 21 3.98 -23.57 -6.23
C ARG A 21 2.62 -23.95 -6.80
N ILE A 22 1.67 -23.02 -6.85
CA ILE A 22 0.35 -23.25 -7.48
C ILE A 22 0.51 -23.54 -8.98
N SER A 23 1.42 -22.84 -9.67
CA SER A 23 1.57 -22.95 -11.13
C SER A 23 2.27 -24.25 -11.55
N VAL A 24 3.26 -24.71 -10.78
CA VAL A 24 4.07 -25.89 -11.10
C VAL A 24 3.44 -27.17 -10.56
N ASP A 25 2.82 -27.12 -9.38
CA ASP A 25 2.39 -28.32 -8.63
C ASP A 25 0.97 -28.17 -8.07
N SER A 26 0.04 -27.76 -8.93
CA SER A 26 -1.36 -27.51 -8.54
C SER A 26 -2.09 -28.76 -8.02
N GLU A 27 -1.73 -29.96 -8.47
CA GLU A 27 -2.40 -31.21 -8.08
C GLU A 27 -2.00 -31.65 -6.67
N SER A 28 -0.70 -31.63 -6.37
CA SER A 28 -0.19 -31.85 -5.00
C SER A 28 -0.77 -30.85 -4.02
N LEU A 29 -0.93 -29.59 -4.43
CA LEU A 29 -1.54 -28.56 -3.62
C LEU A 29 -3.03 -28.84 -3.34
N GLN A 30 -3.78 -29.31 -4.34
CA GLN A 30 -5.18 -29.73 -4.15
C GLN A 30 -5.30 -30.89 -3.16
N ILE A 31 -4.37 -31.85 -3.21
CA ILE A 31 -4.32 -32.97 -2.27
C ILE A 31 -3.94 -32.46 -0.87
N ALA A 32 -3.00 -31.53 -0.78
CA ALA A 32 -2.56 -30.95 0.49
C ALA A 32 -3.61 -30.05 1.16
N PHE A 33 -4.57 -29.50 0.42
CA PHE A 33 -5.65 -28.69 0.98
C PHE A 33 -6.87 -29.49 1.45
N PHE A 34 -7.10 -30.68 0.88
CA PHE A 34 -8.33 -31.44 1.11
C PHE A 34 -8.03 -32.88 1.56
N LYS A 35 -8.44 -33.21 2.79
CA LYS A 35 -8.21 -34.55 3.39
C LYS A 35 -8.95 -35.69 2.68
N SER A 36 -10.00 -35.40 1.92
CA SER A 36 -10.91 -36.39 1.34
C SER A 36 -11.01 -36.28 -0.17
N THR A 37 -10.91 -37.43 -0.85
CA THR A 37 -11.11 -37.61 -2.29
C THR A 37 -12.49 -37.17 -2.78
N ILE A 38 -13.51 -37.16 -1.90
CA ILE A 38 -14.90 -36.75 -2.19
C ILE A 38 -14.97 -35.22 -2.42
N SER A 39 -14.02 -34.45 -1.91
CA SER A 39 -13.94 -32.99 -2.05
C SER A 39 -13.14 -32.51 -3.28
N ARG A 40 -12.58 -33.42 -4.10
CA ARG A 40 -11.73 -33.04 -5.25
C ARG A 40 -12.44 -32.17 -6.31
N LYS A 41 -13.77 -32.30 -6.44
CA LYS A 41 -14.56 -31.41 -7.33
C LYS A 41 -14.56 -29.95 -6.85
N ALA A 42 -14.52 -29.71 -5.54
CA ALA A 42 -14.40 -28.38 -4.95
C ALA A 42 -12.95 -27.90 -4.85
N ALA A 43 -11.97 -28.80 -4.91
CA ALA A 43 -10.56 -28.47 -4.79
C ALA A 43 -10.03 -27.61 -5.94
N ARG A 44 -10.41 -27.92 -7.19
CA ARG A 44 -10.00 -27.16 -8.36
C ARG A 44 -10.48 -25.70 -8.34
N PRO A 45 -11.80 -25.40 -8.17
CA PRO A 45 -12.26 -24.01 -8.09
C PRO A 45 -11.68 -23.29 -6.87
N TYR A 46 -11.47 -23.99 -5.75
CA TYR A 46 -10.83 -23.42 -4.57
C TYR A 46 -9.39 -22.97 -4.86
N VAL A 47 -8.55 -23.83 -5.45
CA VAL A 47 -7.17 -23.48 -5.81
C VAL A 47 -7.12 -22.35 -6.85
N SER A 48 -8.06 -22.32 -7.79
CA SER A 48 -8.18 -21.19 -8.74
C SER A 48 -8.55 -19.88 -8.04
N LEU A 49 -9.48 -19.88 -7.09
CA LEU A 49 -9.82 -18.70 -6.29
C LEU A 49 -8.64 -18.25 -5.43
N PHE A 50 -7.93 -19.19 -4.82
CA PHE A 50 -6.74 -18.92 -4.02
C PHE A 50 -5.61 -18.31 -4.87
N LEU A 51 -5.43 -18.78 -6.11
CA LEU A 51 -4.51 -18.18 -7.08
C LEU A 51 -4.87 -16.72 -7.40
N VAL A 52 -6.13 -16.47 -7.77
CA VAL A 52 -6.62 -15.12 -8.10
C VAL A 52 -6.43 -14.18 -6.91
N PHE A 53 -6.76 -14.64 -5.70
CA PHE A 53 -6.58 -13.86 -4.48
C PHE A 53 -5.10 -13.54 -4.21
N THR A 54 -4.22 -14.52 -4.42
CA THR A 54 -2.77 -14.34 -4.24
C THR A 54 -2.20 -13.33 -5.25
N ILE A 55 -2.64 -13.38 -6.51
CA ILE A 55 -2.25 -12.42 -7.55
C ILE A 55 -2.74 -11.02 -7.17
N GLN A 56 -3.99 -10.89 -6.73
CA GLN A 56 -4.56 -9.61 -6.32
C GLN A 56 -3.79 -8.98 -5.16
N GLN A 57 -3.40 -9.78 -4.15
CA GLN A 57 -2.57 -9.28 -3.06
C GLN A 57 -1.18 -8.85 -3.52
N LEU A 58 -0.58 -9.57 -4.46
CA LEU A 58 0.72 -9.22 -5.01
C LEU A 58 0.65 -7.86 -5.74
N MET A 59 -0.40 -7.63 -6.53
CA MET A 59 -0.62 -6.35 -7.22
C MET A 59 -0.78 -5.19 -6.23
N LEU A 60 -1.52 -5.40 -5.15
CA LEU A 60 -1.68 -4.39 -4.09
C LEU A 60 -0.35 -4.07 -3.39
N LYS A 61 0.48 -5.09 -3.11
CA LYS A 61 1.80 -4.90 -2.50
C LYS A 61 2.78 -4.22 -3.43
N LEU A 62 2.73 -4.53 -4.74
CA LEU A 62 3.47 -3.80 -5.76
C LEU A 62 3.09 -2.31 -5.76
N ALA A 63 1.78 -2.00 -5.75
CA ALA A 63 1.30 -0.63 -5.68
C ALA A 63 1.79 0.09 -4.41
N LEU A 64 1.74 -0.57 -3.25
CA LEU A 64 2.28 -0.05 -2.00
C LEU A 64 3.80 0.18 -2.03
N GLN A 65 4.55 -0.61 -2.79
CA GLN A 65 5.99 -0.42 -2.92
C GLN A 65 6.34 0.86 -3.68
N PHE A 66 5.53 1.21 -4.69
CA PHE A 66 5.67 2.47 -5.42
C PHE A 66 5.19 3.66 -4.59
N ASP A 67 4.00 3.56 -3.98
CA ASP A 67 3.36 4.66 -3.26
C ASP A 67 2.97 4.28 -1.83
N ILE A 68 3.98 4.12 -0.99
CA ILE A 68 3.80 3.64 0.38
C ILE A 68 3.12 4.65 1.31
N LYS A 69 3.11 5.94 0.94
CA LYS A 69 2.52 7.02 1.73
C LYS A 69 1.00 7.09 1.54
N ASN A 70 0.48 6.45 0.50
CA ASN A 70 -0.93 6.46 0.17
C ASN A 70 -1.79 5.77 1.24
N LYS A 71 -2.58 6.56 1.97
CA LYS A 71 -3.44 6.07 3.07
C LYS A 71 -4.50 5.11 2.57
N THR A 72 -5.06 5.34 1.39
CA THR A 72 -6.09 4.48 0.79
C THR A 72 -5.53 3.10 0.46
N LEU A 73 -4.34 3.03 -0.14
CA LEU A 73 -3.68 1.75 -0.43
C LEU A 73 -3.34 0.99 0.86
N ASN A 74 -2.82 1.67 1.88
CA ASN A 74 -2.53 1.06 3.18
C ASN A 74 -3.82 0.56 3.87
N PHE A 75 -4.91 1.33 3.81
CA PHE A 75 -6.20 0.91 4.34
C PHE A 75 -6.72 -0.34 3.63
N ILE A 76 -6.73 -0.35 2.31
CA ILE A 76 -7.12 -1.51 1.50
C ILE A 76 -6.26 -2.72 1.89
N HIS A 77 -4.95 -2.54 2.05
CA HIS A 77 -4.04 -3.62 2.45
C HIS A 77 -4.36 -4.21 3.82
N VAL A 78 -4.64 -3.36 4.82
CA VAL A 78 -5.06 -3.81 6.16
C VAL A 78 -6.38 -4.58 6.08
N VAL A 79 -7.39 -4.03 5.39
CA VAL A 79 -8.69 -4.68 5.23
C VAL A 79 -8.55 -6.05 4.58
N PHE A 80 -7.80 -6.16 3.47
CA PHE A 80 -7.55 -7.45 2.82
C PHE A 80 -6.80 -8.43 3.72
N SER A 81 -5.82 -7.95 4.49
CA SER A 81 -5.07 -8.80 5.41
C SER A 81 -5.96 -9.32 6.55
N ILE A 82 -6.87 -8.50 7.08
CA ILE A 82 -7.87 -8.92 8.08
C ILE A 82 -8.85 -9.93 7.49
N VAL A 83 -9.40 -9.67 6.30
CA VAL A 83 -10.30 -10.62 5.62
C VAL A 83 -9.61 -11.97 5.41
N THR A 84 -8.32 -11.96 5.05
CA THR A 84 -7.53 -13.19 4.92
C THR A 84 -7.38 -13.93 6.24
N LEU A 85 -7.10 -13.21 7.34
CA LEU A 85 -7.01 -13.81 8.67
C LEU A 85 -8.35 -14.44 9.09
N VAL A 86 -9.46 -13.74 8.89
CA VAL A 86 -10.80 -14.25 9.19
C VAL A 86 -11.09 -15.50 8.37
N PHE A 87 -10.76 -15.49 7.08
CA PHE A 87 -10.94 -16.66 6.21
C PHE A 87 -10.14 -17.87 6.70
N PHE A 88 -8.86 -17.68 7.08
CA PHE A 88 -8.04 -18.75 7.66
C PHE A 88 -8.56 -19.27 9.00
N VAL A 89 -9.07 -18.38 9.86
CA VAL A 89 -9.70 -18.79 11.12
C VAL A 89 -10.93 -19.67 10.84
N LEU A 90 -11.76 -19.30 9.85
CA LEU A 90 -12.91 -20.09 9.42
C LEU A 90 -12.49 -21.44 8.82
N GLU A 91 -11.43 -21.48 7.99
CA GLU A 91 -10.84 -22.75 7.51
C GLU A 91 -10.40 -23.65 8.68
N THR A 92 -9.87 -23.06 9.75
CA THR A 92 -9.44 -23.80 10.94
C THR A 92 -10.63 -24.45 11.66
N PHE A 93 -11.80 -23.80 11.70
CA PHE A 93 -13.02 -24.43 12.23
C PHE A 93 -13.54 -25.56 11.35
N LEU A 94 -13.22 -25.55 10.05
CA LEU A 94 -13.55 -26.59 9.09
C LEU A 94 -12.45 -27.67 8.96
N TYR A 95 -11.62 -27.88 9.99
CA TYR A 95 -10.46 -28.80 9.99
C TYR A 95 -10.78 -30.26 9.60
N GLN A 96 -12.04 -30.67 9.69
CA GLN A 96 -12.50 -32.00 9.26
C GLN A 96 -12.47 -32.15 7.73
N TYR A 97 -12.59 -31.04 7.00
CA TYR A 97 -12.64 -31.00 5.54
C TYR A 97 -11.35 -30.44 4.92
N PHE A 98 -10.69 -29.50 5.63
CA PHE A 98 -9.49 -28.83 5.17
C PHE A 98 -8.25 -29.26 5.96
N GLU A 99 -7.13 -29.41 5.26
CA GLU A 99 -5.83 -29.62 5.87
C GLU A 99 -5.03 -28.32 5.85
N LEU A 100 -4.63 -27.87 7.05
CA LEU A 100 -3.81 -26.67 7.20
C LEU A 100 -2.39 -26.98 6.75
N THR A 101 -2.05 -26.56 5.53
CA THR A 101 -0.69 -26.70 5.02
C THR A 101 0.28 -25.77 5.76
N ASN A 102 1.55 -26.17 5.87
CA ASN A 102 2.60 -25.29 6.40
C ASN A 102 2.66 -23.94 5.67
N SER A 103 2.35 -23.94 4.36
CA SER A 103 2.32 -22.71 3.55
C SER A 103 1.20 -21.76 4.02
N SER A 104 0.02 -22.29 4.31
CA SER A 104 -1.12 -21.55 4.85
C SER A 104 -0.80 -20.95 6.23
N MET A 105 -0.21 -21.74 7.13
CA MET A 105 0.18 -21.26 8.46
C MET A 105 1.22 -20.15 8.40
N ILE A 106 2.25 -20.30 7.54
CA ILE A 106 3.25 -19.27 7.31
C ILE A 106 2.59 -18.00 6.76
N GLN A 107 1.71 -18.13 5.76
CA GLN A 107 0.99 -17.00 5.17
C GLN A 107 0.11 -16.26 6.20
N MET A 108 -0.58 -16.99 7.07
CA MET A 108 -1.34 -16.42 8.18
C MET A 108 -0.43 -15.60 9.11
N GLY A 109 0.73 -16.13 9.49
CA GLY A 109 1.72 -15.42 10.31
C GLY A 109 2.22 -14.13 9.66
N PHE A 110 2.59 -14.19 8.37
CA PHE A 110 3.03 -13.00 7.63
C PHE A 110 1.93 -11.94 7.48
N ASN A 111 0.68 -12.35 7.27
CA ASN A 111 -0.45 -11.43 7.20
C ASN A 111 -0.72 -10.78 8.56
N LEU A 112 -0.65 -11.55 9.66
CA LEU A 112 -0.80 -11.02 11.01
C LEU A 112 0.28 -9.97 11.33
N ILE A 113 1.55 -10.29 11.04
CA ILE A 113 2.65 -9.34 11.24
C ILE A 113 2.43 -8.11 10.35
N SER A 114 1.98 -8.28 9.10
CA SER A 114 1.71 -7.15 8.19
C SER A 114 0.63 -6.20 8.72
N VAL A 115 -0.45 -6.74 9.31
CA VAL A 115 -1.48 -5.93 9.99
C VAL A 115 -0.88 -5.17 11.16
N ILE A 116 -0.16 -5.85 12.06
CA ILE A 116 0.47 -5.24 13.23
C ILE A 116 1.44 -4.12 12.79
N PHE A 117 2.28 -4.40 11.80
CA PHE A 117 3.29 -3.47 11.32
C PHE A 117 2.65 -2.24 10.66
N THR A 118 1.57 -2.43 9.90
CA THR A 118 0.82 -1.31 9.31
C THR A 118 0.11 -0.47 10.37
N LEU A 119 -0.46 -1.08 11.41
CA LEU A 119 -1.09 -0.37 12.52
C LEU A 119 -0.08 0.47 13.32
N ILE A 120 1.12 -0.06 13.58
CA ILE A 120 2.20 0.66 14.25
C ILE A 120 2.70 1.85 13.40
N MET A 121 2.73 1.68 12.08
CA MET A 121 3.15 2.73 11.15
C MET A 121 2.05 3.76 10.83
N TRP A 122 0.79 3.45 11.15
CA TRP A 122 -0.37 4.29 10.84
C TRP A 122 -0.27 5.73 11.37
N PRO A 123 0.17 5.99 12.62
CA PRO A 123 0.35 7.36 13.11
C PRO A 123 1.40 8.13 12.32
N LYS A 124 2.49 7.47 11.92
CA LYS A 124 3.60 8.08 11.15
C LYS A 124 3.19 8.43 9.72
N LEU A 125 2.30 7.63 9.12
CA LEU A 125 1.68 7.95 7.83
C LEU A 125 0.74 9.17 7.91
N LYS A 126 0.21 9.49 9.10
CA LYS A 126 -0.71 10.61 9.30
C LYS A 126 0.01 11.95 9.47
N GLU A 127 1.18 11.96 10.10
CA GLU A 127 1.97 13.18 10.36
C GLU A 127 2.60 13.78 9.10
N GLU A 128 3.14 12.97 8.18
CA GLU A 128 3.83 13.49 6.99
C GLU A 128 2.91 14.27 6.03
N GLU A 129 1.63 13.91 5.94
CA GLU A 129 0.67 14.59 5.06
C GLU A 129 0.32 16.01 5.58
N SER A 130 0.43 16.23 6.89
CA SER A 130 0.14 17.54 7.51
C SER A 130 1.21 18.61 7.24
N VAL A 131 2.39 18.21 6.77
CA VAL A 131 3.50 19.13 6.49
C VAL A 131 3.49 19.63 5.04
N GLU A 132 2.91 18.86 4.10
CA GLU A 132 2.91 19.23 2.67
C GLU A 132 1.73 20.10 2.24
N GLU A 133 0.60 20.13 2.96
CA GLU A 133 -0.59 20.89 2.55
C GLU A 133 -0.59 22.37 3.00
N HIS A 134 0.40 22.81 3.79
CA HIS A 134 0.51 24.19 4.28
C HIS A 134 1.86 24.84 3.97
N ARG A 135 2.41 24.64 2.77
CA ARG A 135 3.38 25.61 2.24
C ARG A 135 2.65 26.96 2.08
N PRO A 136 3.04 28.03 2.81
CA PRO A 136 2.33 29.28 2.77
C PRO A 136 2.64 29.97 1.43
N ARG A 137 1.81 29.74 0.41
CA ARG A 137 1.75 30.56 -0.83
C ARG A 137 1.60 32.06 -0.53
N ARG A 138 1.23 32.43 0.71
CA ARG A 138 1.09 33.81 1.18
C ARG A 138 2.39 34.59 1.33
N VAL A 139 3.55 33.96 1.53
CA VAL A 139 4.80 34.72 1.76
C VAL A 139 5.40 35.22 0.44
N ILE A 140 5.30 34.42 -0.63
CA ILE A 140 5.81 34.82 -1.96
C ILE A 140 4.96 35.97 -2.55
N ALA A 141 3.64 35.92 -2.39
CA ALA A 141 2.76 37.00 -2.84
C ALA A 141 3.01 38.32 -2.09
N LYS A 142 3.25 38.26 -0.77
CA LYS A 142 3.56 39.46 0.03
C LYS A 142 4.90 40.07 -0.38
N HIS A 143 5.92 39.23 -0.62
CA HIS A 143 7.22 39.75 -1.04
C HIS A 143 7.17 40.35 -2.44
N PHE A 144 6.46 39.76 -3.40
CA PHE A 144 6.28 40.32 -4.75
C PHE A 144 5.49 41.64 -4.76
N MET A 145 4.48 41.79 -3.89
CA MET A 145 3.77 43.06 -3.75
C MET A 145 4.66 44.17 -3.18
N GLU A 146 5.54 43.86 -2.22
CA GLU A 146 6.48 44.85 -1.68
C GLU A 146 7.53 45.31 -2.70
N THR A 147 7.97 44.42 -3.60
CA THR A 147 8.91 44.79 -4.69
C THR A 147 8.24 45.61 -5.79
N GLN A 148 6.97 45.34 -6.12
CA GLN A 148 6.24 46.10 -7.14
C GLN A 148 5.84 47.50 -6.66
N VAL A 149 5.48 47.67 -5.38
CA VAL A 149 5.11 48.98 -4.83
C VAL A 149 6.32 49.93 -4.74
N ARG A 150 7.54 49.40 -4.56
CA ARG A 150 8.76 50.23 -4.58
C ARG A 150 9.22 50.64 -5.98
N GLY A 151 8.84 49.91 -7.03
CA GLY A 151 9.18 50.25 -8.42
C GLY A 151 8.33 51.36 -9.04
N PHE A 152 7.23 51.77 -8.40
CA PHE A 152 6.27 52.74 -8.95
C PHE A 152 6.44 54.18 -8.43
N ASN A 153 7.39 54.45 -7.51
CA ASN A 153 7.61 55.78 -6.95
C ASN A 153 8.76 56.56 -7.60
N THR A 154 9.27 56.11 -8.74
CA THR A 154 10.32 56.84 -9.47
C THR A 154 9.97 56.94 -10.94
N THR A 155 8.96 57.77 -11.24
CA THR A 155 8.91 58.63 -12.43
C THR A 155 7.62 59.42 -12.38
N ASP A 156 7.72 60.72 -12.09
CA ASP A 156 7.12 61.78 -12.91
C ASP A 156 7.16 63.12 -12.16
N VAL A 157 8.27 63.84 -12.33
CA VAL A 157 8.24 65.31 -12.31
C VAL A 157 8.81 65.77 -13.65
N PRO A 158 8.00 66.39 -14.53
CA PRO A 158 8.46 66.87 -15.83
C PRO A 158 9.46 68.03 -15.67
N GLN A 159 10.47 68.04 -16.54
CA GLN A 159 11.44 69.11 -16.69
C GLN A 159 10.79 70.43 -17.09
N GLU A 160 11.10 71.52 -16.39
CA GLU A 160 10.87 72.89 -16.87
C GLU A 160 12.16 73.40 -17.53
N PRO A 161 12.15 73.89 -18.78
CA PRO A 161 13.32 74.51 -19.39
C PRO A 161 13.31 76.01 -19.08
N LYS A 162 14.31 76.53 -18.35
CA LYS A 162 14.54 77.97 -18.26
C LYS A 162 15.89 78.36 -18.84
N LYS A 163 15.73 79.16 -19.90
CA LYS A 163 16.66 79.81 -20.83
C LYS A 163 17.93 80.39 -20.20
N THR A 164 18.99 80.29 -21.00
CA THR A 164 20.19 81.11 -21.03
C THR A 164 19.90 82.61 -21.06
N LYS A 165 20.55 83.37 -20.18
CA LYS A 165 21.46 84.47 -20.52
C LYS A 165 22.30 84.88 -19.32
#